data_AF-A0AAV2VZL5-F1
#
_entry.id   AF-A0AAV2VZL5-F1
#
_cell.length_a   1.000
_cell.length_b   1.000
_cell.length_c   1.000
_cell.angle_alpha   90.00
_cell.angle_beta   90.00
_cell.angle_gamma   90.00
#
_symmetry.space_group_name_H-M   'P 1'
#
loop_
_entity.id
_entity.type
_entity.pdbx_description
1 polymer ?
#
loop_
_entity_poly.entity_id
_entity_poly.type
_entity_poly.pdbx_seq_one_letter_code
_entity_poly.pdbx_strand_id
1 'polypeptide(L)' 'MPDPSPQTPEPRIKELAQQLQETQLKVDFFETVVKVMDRDFGVRLSKKRKAELIKKKRSKS' A
#
# COMPACT_ATOMS: atom_id res chain seq x y z
N MET A 1 37.58 -12.21 -24.77
CA MET A 1 36.43 -11.65 -24.03
C MET A 1 35.24 -12.55 -24.30
N PRO A 2 34.83 -13.44 -23.36
CA PRO A 2 33.68 -14.31 -23.57
C PRO A 2 32.39 -13.68 -23.06
N ASP A 3 31.32 -13.94 -23.81
CA ASP A 3 29.95 -13.43 -23.68
C ASP A 3 29.30 -13.67 -22.30
N PRO A 4 28.38 -12.77 -21.86
CA PRO A 4 27.62 -12.96 -20.63
C PRO A 4 26.53 -14.01 -20.86
N SER A 5 26.92 -15.28 -20.78
CA SER A 5 25.97 -16.39 -20.67
C SER A 5 25.10 -16.17 -19.41
N PRO A 6 23.76 -16.32 -19.50
CA PRO A 6 22.87 -16.06 -18.39
C PRO A 6 23.16 -17.06 -17.28
N GLN A 7 23.62 -16.57 -16.13
CA GLN A 7 23.70 -17.34 -14.89
C GLN A 7 22.36 -18.07 -14.70
N THR A 8 22.46 -19.36 -14.47
CA THR A 8 21.41 -20.39 -14.36
C THR A 8 20.05 -19.83 -13.91
N PRO A 9 18.93 -20.14 -14.59
CA PRO A 9 17.61 -19.61 -14.25
C PRO A 9 17.07 -20.08 -12.88
N GLU A 10 17.57 -21.22 -12.36
CA GLU A 10 17.10 -21.81 -11.10
C GLU A 10 17.36 -20.99 -9.82
N PRO A 11 18.58 -20.48 -9.55
CA PRO A 11 18.83 -19.62 -8.39
C PRO A 11 17.98 -18.34 -8.41
N ARG A 12 17.74 -17.77 -9.60
CA ARG A 12 16.90 -16.58 -9.78
C ARG A 12 15.45 -16.84 -9.39
N ILE A 13 14.91 -18.00 -9.75
CA ILE A 13 13.53 -18.39 -9.42
C ILE A 13 13.39 -18.59 -7.90
N LYS A 14 14.38 -19.20 -7.24
CA LYS A 14 14.36 -19.39 -5.78
C LYS A 14 14.39 -18.05 -5.02
N GLU A 15 15.24 -17.12 -5.46
CA GLU A 15 15.30 -15.77 -4.88
C GLU A 15 13.97 -15.02 -5.06
N LEU A 16 13.36 -15.09 -6.25
CA LEU A 16 12.05 -14.48 -6.52
C LEU A 16 10.93 -15.12 -5.70
N ALA A 17 10.93 -16.44 -5.51
CA ALA A 17 9.94 -17.13 -4.68
C ALA A 17 10.01 -16.68 -3.21
N GLN A 18 11.23 -16.49 -2.68
CA GLN A 18 11.43 -15.97 -1.34
C GLN A 18 10.92 -14.53 -1.21
N GLN A 19 11.21 -13.67 -2.18
CA GLN A 19 10.70 -12.29 -2.20
C GLN A 19 9.17 -12.24 -2.24
N LEU A 20 8.51 -13.16 -2.98
CA LEU A 20 7.05 -13.25 -3.02
C LEU A 20 6.45 -13.63 -1.66
N GLN A 21 7.05 -14.59 -0.94
CA GLN A 21 6.58 -14.96 0.41
C GLN A 21 6.74 -13.80 1.41
N GLU A 22 7.88 -13.11 1.39
CA GLU A 22 8.10 -11.95 2.25
C GLU A 22 7.14 -10.80 1.92
N THR A 23 6.80 -10.63 0.63
CA THR A 23 5.87 -9.59 0.18
C THR A 23 4.45 -9.90 0.64
N GLN A 24 4.01 -11.15 0.55
CA GLN A 24 2.66 -11.55 0.98
C GLN A 24 2.45 -11.27 2.47
N LEU A 25 3.41 -11.62 3.32
CA LEU A 25 3.33 -11.34 4.77
C LEU A 25 3.31 -9.83 5.06
N LYS A 26 4.03 -9.02 4.28
CA LYS A 26 4.03 -7.56 4.41
C LYS A 26 2.68 -6.97 4.00
N VAL A 27 2.02 -7.50 2.97
CA VAL A 27 0.70 -7.01 2.51
C VAL A 27 -0.33 -7.14 3.61
N ASP A 28 -0.46 -8.32 4.24
CA ASP A 28 -1.45 -8.56 5.30
C ASP A 28 -1.22 -7.62 6.50
N PHE A 29 0.04 -7.38 6.84
CA PHE A 29 0.42 -6.41 7.87
C PHE A 29 0.01 -4.97 7.50
N PHE A 30 0.35 -4.51 6.29
CA PHE A 30 -0.01 -3.17 5.84
C PHE A 30 -1.51 -2.97 5.72
N GLU A 31 -2.25 -3.95 5.23
CA GLU A 31 -3.71 -3.89 5.17
C GLU A 31 -4.31 -3.72 6.57
N THR A 32 -3.78 -4.45 7.56
CA THR A 32 -4.22 -4.34 8.95
C THR A 32 -3.90 -2.97 9.54
N VAL A 33 -2.69 -2.46 9.34
CA VAL A 33 -2.30 -1.11 9.81
C VAL A 33 -3.18 -0.04 9.18
N VAL A 34 -3.44 -0.11 7.88
CA VAL A 34 -4.34 0.82 7.18
C VAL A 34 -5.76 0.74 7.74
N LYS A 35 -6.29 -0.46 7.99
CA LYS A 35 -7.62 -0.64 8.62
C LYS A 35 -7.69 -0.04 10.02
N VAL A 36 -6.65 -0.20 10.83
CA VAL A 36 -6.56 0.42 12.18
C VAL A 36 -6.48 1.93 12.07
N MET A 37 -5.64 2.44 11.17
CA MET A 37 -5.56 3.87 10.88
C MET A 37 -6.90 4.43 10.42
N ASP A 38 -7.64 3.73 9.57
CA ASP A 38 -8.97 4.16 9.11
C ASP A 38 -10.06 4.04 10.18
N ARG A 39 -9.92 3.10 11.13
CA ARG A 39 -10.89 2.89 12.20
C ARG A 39 -10.70 3.88 13.35
N ASP A 40 -9.48 3.93 13.87
CA ASP A 40 -9.17 4.57 15.15
C ASP A 40 -8.66 6.00 14.96
N PHE A 41 -7.97 6.24 13.84
CA PHE A 41 -7.45 7.55 13.46
C PHE A 41 -8.14 8.13 12.23
N GLY A 42 -9.02 7.35 11.61
CA GLY A 42 -9.61 7.68 10.34
C GLY A 42 -10.50 8.86 10.57
N VAL A 43 -10.15 9.96 9.90
CA VAL A 43 -10.95 11.17 9.82
C VAL A 43 -12.18 10.85 8.97
N ARG A 44 -13.06 9.98 9.48
CA ARG A 44 -14.41 9.79 8.96
C ARG A 44 -15.12 11.10 9.25
N LEU A 45 -14.93 12.06 8.34
CA LEU A 45 -15.73 13.27 8.29
C LEU A 45 -17.17 12.79 8.17
N SER A 46 -17.90 12.92 9.28
CA SER A 46 -19.33 12.65 9.29
C SER A 46 -19.99 13.42 8.16
N LYS A 47 -21.12 12.93 7.63
CA LYS A 47 -21.83 13.63 6.55
C LYS A 47 -22.04 15.12 6.88
N LYS A 48 -22.27 15.44 8.16
CA LYS A 48 -22.35 16.81 8.69
C LYS A 48 -21.05 17.61 8.47
N ARG A 49 -19.90 17.06 8.87
CA ARG A 49 -18.60 17.75 8.70
C ARG A 49 -18.19 17.88 7.23
N LYS A 50 -18.56 16.92 6.37
CA LYS A 50 -18.39 17.05 4.91
C LYS A 50 -19.22 18.20 4.35
N ALA A 51 -20.50 18.30 4.75
CA ALA A 51 -21.38 19.38 4.33
C ALA A 51 -20.86 20.77 4.79
N GLU A 52 -20.34 20.88 6.01
CA GLU A 52 -19.70 22.11 6.50
C GLU A 52 -18.49 22.52 5.65
N LEU A 53 -17.61 21.57 5.32
CA LEU A 53 -16.44 21.83 4.47
C LEU A 53 -16.83 22.30 3.06
N ILE A 54 -17.86 21.70 2.47
CA ILE A 54 -18.38 22.11 1.16
C ILE A 54 -18.95 23.53 1.23
N LYS A 55 -19.74 23.84 2.27
CA LYS A 55 -20.30 25.18 2.48
C LYS A 55 -19.18 26.21 2.69
N LYS A 56 -18.15 25.86 3.46
CA LYS A 56 -16.98 26.71 3.73
C LYS A 56 -16.12 26.96 2.47
N LYS A 57 -15.99 25.97 1.59
CA LYS A 57 -15.34 26.14 0.28
C LYS A 57 -16.13 27.08 -0.61
N ARG A 58 -17.47 26.94 -0.67
CA ARG A 58 -18.34 27.80 -1.47
C ARG A 58 -18.39 29.24 -0.98
N SER A 59 -18.29 29.48 0.33
CA SER A 59 -18.26 30.84 0.90
C SER A 59 -16.90 31.52 0.81
N LYS A 60 -15.85 30.80 0.37
CA LYS A 60 -14.51 31.34 0.13
C LYS A 60 -14.21 31.54 -1.36
N SER A 61 -15.15 31.17 -2.23
CA SER A 61 -15.09 31.39 -3.67
C SER A 61 -15.89 32.62 -4.06
#